data_AF-A0A953X4X1-F1
#
_entry.id   AF-A0A953X4X1-F1
#
_cell.length_a   1.000
_cell.length_b   1.000
_cell.length_c   1.000
_cell.angle_alpha   90.00
_cell.angle_beta   90.00
_cell.angle_gamma   90.00
#
_symmetry.space_group_name_H-M   'P 1'
#
loop_
_entity.id
_entity.type
_entity.pdbx_description
1 polymer ?
#
loop_
_entity_poly.entity_id
_entity_poly.type
_entity_poly.pdbx_seq_one_letter_code
_entity_poly.pdbx_strand_id
1 'polypeptide(L)'
;GYAGVYLPQAGVLHWVPKNRCDARFMRHRSWRHGFGDGQIFAANFEGQARVVFDAPVWCWRKLLGSCVDLVGVLKPGFTPSLAFQRLLHVYWESGFISGYREVRRGKNGNFRGS
;
A
#
# COMPACT_ATOMS: atom_id res chain seq x y z
N GLY A 1 15.17 -21.31 8.16
CA GLY A 1 14.69 -22.41 7.28
C GLY A 1 13.92 -21.83 6.11
N TYR A 2 14.01 -22.44 4.94
CA TYR A 2 13.30 -22.03 3.73
C TYR A 2 11.94 -22.75 3.63
N ALA A 3 10.98 -22.16 2.93
CA ALA A 3 9.72 -22.81 2.57
C ALA A 3 9.55 -22.73 1.04
N GLY A 4 9.09 -23.83 0.44
CA GLY A 4 8.68 -23.84 -0.96
C GLY A 4 7.33 -23.15 -1.08
N VAL A 5 7.27 -22.06 -1.86
CA VAL A 5 6.02 -21.36 -2.17
C VAL A 5 5.85 -21.33 -3.67
N TYR A 6 4.72 -21.81 -4.16
CA TYR A 6 4.36 -21.69 -5.57
C TYR A 6 3.94 -20.25 -5.86
N LEU A 7 4.74 -19.53 -6.65
CA LEU A 7 4.41 -18.21 -7.17
C LEU A 7 3.96 -18.39 -8.62
N PRO A 8 2.66 -18.28 -8.94
CA PRO A 8 2.13 -18.64 -10.26
C PRO A 8 2.70 -17.83 -11.42
N GLN A 9 3.25 -16.64 -11.15
CA GLN A 9 3.87 -15.77 -12.18
C GLN A 9 5.32 -16.12 -12.48
N ALA A 10 5.94 -16.99 -11.68
CA ALA A 10 7.39 -17.14 -11.67
C ALA A 10 7.91 -18.32 -12.52
N GLY A 11 7.02 -19.16 -13.07
CA GLY A 11 7.37 -20.29 -13.95
C GLY A 11 8.23 -21.40 -13.30
N VAL A 12 8.77 -21.17 -12.11
CA VAL A 12 9.70 -22.05 -11.39
C VAL A 12 9.40 -22.00 -9.89
N LEU A 13 9.65 -23.11 -9.18
CA LEU A 13 9.56 -23.17 -7.72
C LEU A 13 10.67 -22.33 -7.09
N HIS A 14 10.30 -21.28 -6.36
CA HIS A 14 11.25 -20.43 -5.65
C HIS A 14 11.30 -20.80 -4.17
N TRP A 15 12.52 -20.94 -3.66
CA TRP A 15 12.77 -21.06 -2.23
C TRP A 15 12.74 -19.68 -1.60
N VAL A 16 11.68 -19.41 -0.84
CA VAL A 16 11.53 -18.15 -0.12
C VAL A 16 11.88 -18.40 1.35
N PRO A 17 12.73 -17.56 1.98
CA PRO A 17 12.95 -17.61 3.42
C PRO A 17 11.62 -17.58 4.18
N LYS A 18 11.41 -18.47 5.16
CA LYS A 18 10.13 -18.59 5.90
C LYS A 18 9.62 -17.25 6.45
N ASN A 19 10.52 -16.39 6.93
CA ASN A 19 10.20 -15.06 7.43
C ASN A 19 9.58 -14.12 6.38
N ARG A 20 9.76 -14.39 5.08
CA ARG A 20 9.11 -13.63 4.00
C ARG A 20 7.70 -14.13 3.66
N CYS A 21 7.30 -15.26 4.23
CA CYS A 21 5.93 -15.79 4.15
C CYS A 21 5.06 -15.32 5.32
N ASP A 22 5.67 -14.69 6.35
CA ASP A 22 4.95 -14.24 7.53
C ASP A 22 4.04 -13.05 7.22
N ALA A 23 2.87 -13.02 7.88
CA ALA A 23 1.89 -11.94 7.72
C ALA A 23 2.48 -10.55 8.01
N ARG A 24 3.43 -10.45 8.94
CA ARG A 24 4.14 -9.19 9.22
C ARG A 24 4.96 -8.72 8.03
N PHE A 25 5.71 -9.62 7.40
CA PHE A 25 6.53 -9.29 6.23
C PHE A 25 5.65 -8.89 5.04
N MET A 26 4.57 -9.64 4.78
CA MET A 26 3.66 -9.35 3.68
C MET A 26 3.00 -7.98 3.83
N ARG A 27 2.55 -7.61 5.04
CA ARG A 27 2.01 -6.26 5.33
C ARG A 27 3.05 -5.18 5.09
N HIS A 28 4.26 -5.35 5.63
CA HIS A 28 5.33 -4.37 5.45
C HIS A 28 5.74 -4.21 3.97
N ARG A 29 5.85 -5.34 3.24
CA ARG A 29 6.15 -5.34 1.81
C ARG A 29 5.07 -4.63 1.01
N SER A 30 3.80 -4.93 1.28
CA SER A 30 2.67 -4.30 0.61
C SER A 30 2.65 -2.77 0.82
N TRP A 31 2.91 -2.33 2.05
CA TRP A 31 3.07 -0.91 2.36
C TRP A 31 4.22 -0.27 1.59
N ARG A 32 5.40 -0.93 1.52
CA ARG A 32 6.57 -0.41 0.77
C ARG A 32 6.29 -0.29 -0.73
N HIS A 33 5.56 -1.24 -1.31
CA HIS A 33 5.13 -1.14 -2.71
C HIS A 33 4.25 0.08 -2.92
N GLY A 34 3.20 0.22 -2.10
CA GLY A 34 2.33 1.39 -2.19
C GLY A 34 3.09 2.70 -2.01
N PHE A 35 4.02 2.75 -1.07
CA PHE A 35 4.90 3.90 -0.85
C PHE A 35 5.67 4.31 -2.11
N GLY A 36 6.32 3.35 -2.79
CA GLY A 36 7.02 3.61 -4.05
C GLY A 36 6.07 4.11 -5.14
N ASP A 37 4.90 3.49 -5.29
CA ASP A 37 3.89 3.90 -6.26
C ASP A 37 3.39 5.34 -5.99
N GLY A 38 3.24 5.70 -4.71
CA GLY A 38 2.87 7.03 -4.26
C GLY A 38 3.91 8.09 -4.59
N GLN A 39 5.20 7.77 -4.41
CA GLN A 39 6.30 8.65 -4.80
C GLN A 39 6.33 8.88 -6.31
N ILE A 40 6.22 7.80 -7.10
CA ILE A 40 6.19 7.87 -8.57
C ILE A 40 5.01 8.73 -9.03
N PHE A 41 3.83 8.52 -8.45
CA PHE A 41 2.66 9.31 -8.79
C PHE A 41 2.84 10.80 -8.46
N ALA A 42 3.33 11.13 -7.25
CA ALA A 42 3.55 12.51 -6.83
C ALA A 42 4.63 13.24 -7.66
N ALA A 43 5.62 12.50 -8.17
CA ALA A 43 6.65 13.04 -9.05
C ALA A 43 6.09 13.39 -10.44
N ASN A 44 5.22 12.54 -10.98
CA ASN A 44 4.73 12.65 -12.35
C ASN A 44 3.40 13.41 -12.51
N PHE A 45 2.62 13.55 -11.44
CA PHE A 45 1.29 14.16 -11.50
C PHE A 45 1.24 15.46 -10.68
N GLU A 46 1.32 16.59 -11.37
CA GLU A 46 1.04 17.91 -10.81
C GLU A 46 -0.36 18.34 -11.21
N GLY A 47 -1.31 18.28 -10.27
CA GLY A 47 -2.71 18.56 -10.57
C GLY A 47 -3.47 19.20 -9.41
N GLN A 48 -4.43 20.05 -9.77
CA GLN A 48 -5.34 20.86 -8.95
C GLN A 48 -6.36 20.03 -8.15
N ALA A 49 -6.02 18.81 -7.73
CA ALA A 49 -6.91 18.01 -6.90
C ALA A 49 -7.06 18.69 -5.52
N ARG A 50 -8.28 18.69 -4.98
CA ARG A 50 -8.50 19.11 -3.59
C ARG A 50 -7.63 18.23 -2.67
N VAL A 51 -6.76 18.88 -1.90
CA VAL A 51 -5.81 18.22 -0.99
C VAL A 51 -6.32 18.32 0.44
N VAL A 52 -6.22 17.21 1.17
CA VAL A 52 -6.52 17.10 2.59
C VAL A 52 -5.37 16.33 3.25
N PHE A 53 -4.82 16.86 4.35
CA PHE A 53 -3.65 16.27 5.04
C PHE A 53 -2.48 15.92 4.09
N ASP A 54 -2.10 16.85 3.21
CA ASP A 54 -1.00 16.72 2.24
C ASP A 54 -1.20 15.65 1.14
N ALA A 55 -2.38 15.03 1.02
CA ALA A 55 -2.71 14.08 -0.05
C ALA A 55 -4.06 14.40 -0.74
N PRO A 56 -4.27 14.01 -2.00
CA PRO A 56 -5.54 14.21 -2.68
C PRO A 56 -6.72 13.53 -1.95
N VAL A 57 -7.89 14.17 -1.94
CA VAL A 57 -9.11 13.64 -1.31
C VAL A 57 -9.47 12.25 -1.84
N TRP A 58 -9.23 11.98 -3.13
CA TRP A 58 -9.53 10.68 -3.72
C TRP A 58 -8.68 9.55 -3.12
N CYS A 59 -7.45 9.81 -2.67
CA CYS A 59 -6.61 8.80 -2.00
C CYS A 59 -7.25 8.38 -0.67
N TRP A 60 -7.72 9.36 0.10
CA TRP A 60 -8.42 9.10 1.37
C TRP A 60 -9.72 8.34 1.15
N ARG A 61 -10.48 8.67 0.10
CA ARG A 61 -11.69 7.92 -0.27
C ARG A 61 -11.39 6.46 -0.60
N LYS A 62 -10.31 6.19 -1.35
CA LYS A 62 -9.88 4.82 -1.65
C LYS A 62 -9.46 4.03 -0.40
N LEU A 63 -8.69 4.67 0.49
CA LEU A 63 -8.30 4.05 1.75
C LEU A 63 -9.53 3.70 2.61
N LEU A 64 -10.46 4.66 2.77
CA LEU A 64 -11.70 4.43 3.51
C LEU A 64 -12.54 3.31 2.90
N GLY A 65 -12.69 3.28 1.57
CA GLY A 65 -13.36 2.19 0.86
C GLY A 65 -12.70 0.84 1.16
N SER A 66 -11.37 0.77 1.09
CA SER A 66 -10.63 -0.46 1.41
C SER A 66 -10.81 -0.92 2.87
N CYS A 67 -10.90 0.03 3.81
CA CYS A 67 -11.19 -0.28 5.21
C CYS A 67 -12.62 -0.81 5.40
N VAL A 68 -13.61 -0.21 4.74
CA VAL A 68 -15.00 -0.68 4.76
C VAL A 68 -15.10 -2.08 4.17
N ASP A 69 -14.43 -2.34 3.05
CA ASP A 69 -14.37 -3.66 2.43
C ASP A 69 -13.76 -4.71 3.37
N LEU A 70 -12.66 -4.35 4.04
CA LEU A 70 -12.05 -5.23 5.05
C LEU A 70 -13.04 -5.56 6.17
N VAL A 71 -13.71 -4.55 6.75
CA VAL A 71 -14.71 -4.76 7.81
C VAL A 71 -15.88 -5.61 7.32
N GLY A 72 -16.32 -5.41 6.07
CA GLY A 72 -17.36 -6.23 5.44
C GLY A 72 -16.99 -7.71 5.36
N VAL A 73 -15.72 -8.01 5.04
CA VAL A 73 -15.18 -9.37 4.95
C VAL A 73 -14.85 -9.96 6.33
N LEU A 74 -14.76 -9.16 7.40
CA LEU A 74 -14.62 -9.68 8.77
C LEU A 74 -15.94 -10.19 9.37
N LYS A 75 -17.07 -10.10 8.64
CA LYS A 75 -18.35 -10.67 9.05
C LYS A 75 -18.34 -12.21 9.01
N PRO A 76 -19.12 -12.89 9.88
CA PRO A 76 -19.22 -14.34 9.86
C PRO A 76 -19.73 -14.83 8.49
N GLY A 77 -18.95 -15.69 7.83
CA GLY A 77 -19.26 -16.26 6.50
C GLY A 77 -18.17 -16.08 5.44
N PHE A 78 -17.13 -15.28 5.69
CA PHE A 78 -16.04 -15.04 4.74
C PHE A 78 -14.76 -15.83 5.05
N THR A 79 -13.95 -16.07 4.00
CA THR A 79 -12.70 -16.83 4.09
C THR A 79 -11.57 -15.98 4.70
N PRO A 80 -10.75 -16.55 5.61
CA PRO A 80 -9.60 -15.85 6.21
C PRO A 80 -8.59 -15.32 5.18
N SER A 81 -8.46 -16.01 4.03
CA SER A 81 -7.59 -15.59 2.93
C SER A 81 -8.06 -14.28 2.28
N LEU A 82 -9.37 -14.09 2.11
CA LEU A 82 -9.93 -12.86 1.56
C LEU A 82 -9.74 -11.68 2.52
N ALA A 83 -9.97 -11.90 3.82
CA ALA A 83 -9.74 -10.89 4.84
C ALA A 83 -8.26 -10.43 4.83
N PHE A 84 -7.34 -11.39 4.69
CA PHE A 84 -5.92 -11.08 4.61
C PHE A 84 -5.55 -10.32 3.32
N GLN A 85 -6.11 -10.67 2.17
CA GLN A 85 -5.91 -9.91 0.92
C GLN A 85 -6.41 -8.46 1.03
N ARG A 86 -7.59 -8.25 1.62
CA ARG A 86 -8.14 -6.90 1.86
C ARG A 86 -7.28 -6.11 2.83
N LEU A 87 -6.76 -6.76 3.87
CA LEU A 87 -5.81 -6.13 4.78
C LEU A 87 -4.55 -5.65 4.05
N LEU A 88 -3.97 -6.47 3.17
CA LEU A 88 -2.81 -6.05 2.37
C LEU A 88 -3.15 -4.83 1.50
N HIS A 89 -4.35 -4.78 0.90
CA HIS A 89 -4.77 -3.61 0.12
C HIS A 89 -4.81 -2.31 0.96
N VAL A 90 -5.29 -2.38 2.20
CA VAL A 90 -5.27 -1.24 3.14
C VAL A 90 -3.83 -0.79 3.43
N TYR A 91 -2.91 -1.73 3.64
CA TYR A 91 -1.49 -1.42 3.83
C TYR A 91 -0.87 -0.78 2.59
N TRP A 92 -1.22 -1.24 1.38
CA TRP A 92 -0.77 -0.62 0.14
C TRP A 92 -1.28 0.83 0.00
N GLU A 93 -2.59 1.07 0.16
CA GLU A 93 -3.18 2.41 0.05
C GLU A 93 -2.62 3.41 1.08
N SER A 94 -2.42 2.96 2.32
CA SER A 94 -1.76 3.79 3.36
C SER A 94 -0.29 4.08 3.04
N GLY A 95 0.42 3.12 2.44
CA GLY A 95 1.77 3.30 1.89
C GLY A 95 1.79 4.36 0.81
N PHE A 96 0.87 4.25 -0.15
CA PHE A 96 0.71 5.20 -1.26
C PHE A 96 0.54 6.64 -0.77
N ILE A 97 -0.38 6.86 0.17
CA ILE A 97 -0.57 8.19 0.77
C ILE A 97 0.72 8.69 1.42
N SER A 98 1.44 7.83 2.15
CA SER A 98 2.67 8.21 2.84
C SER A 98 3.78 8.63 1.86
N GLY A 99 4.00 7.84 0.80
CA GLY A 99 5.00 8.16 -0.24
C GLY A 99 4.64 9.42 -1.02
N TYR A 100 3.36 9.61 -1.34
CA TYR A 100 2.88 10.84 -1.98
C TYR A 100 3.18 12.08 -1.13
N ARG A 101 2.90 12.01 0.18
CA ARG A 101 3.10 13.12 1.11
C ARG A 101 4.57 13.48 1.28
N GLU A 102 5.46 12.50 1.30
CA GLU A 102 6.90 12.72 1.42
C GLU A 102 7.43 13.56 0.27
N VAL A 103 7.12 13.18 -0.98
CA VAL A 103 7.55 13.94 -2.17
C VAL A 103 6.96 15.35 -2.17
N ARG A 104 5.69 15.51 -1.81
CA ARG A 104 5.04 16.83 -1.72
C ARG A 104 5.64 17.71 -0.63
N ARG A 105 5.98 17.15 0.53
CA ARG A 105 6.65 17.90 1.60
C ARG A 105 8.05 18.32 1.19
N GLY A 106 8.79 17.46 0.50
CA GLY A 106 10.09 17.81 -0.09
C GLY A 106 9.97 18.97 -1.08
N LYS A 107 8.98 18.94 -1.99
CA LYS A 107 8.70 20.03 -2.92
C LYS A 107 8.34 21.34 -2.20
N ASN A 108 7.46 21.30 -1.19
CA ASN A 108 7.05 22.50 -0.44
C ASN A 108 8.14 23.05 0.50
N GLY A 109 9.04 22.19 0.99
CA GLY A 109 10.19 22.58 1.81
C GLY A 109 11.23 23.39 1.05
N ASN A 110 11.42 23.10 -0.25
CA ASN A 110 12.34 23.85 -1.12
C ASN A 110 11.83 25.26 -1.49
N PHE A 111 10.54 25.56 -1.34
CA PHE A 111 9.98 26.90 -1.61
C PHE A 111 10.10 27.89 -0.44
N ARG A 112 10.62 27.47 0.73
CA ARG A 112 10.78 28.34 1.91
C ARG A 112 12.21 28.88 2.09
N GLY A 113 13.08 28.73 1.10
CA GLY A 113 14.51 29.06 1.18
C GLY A 113 15.07 29.83 -0.01
N SER A 114 14.31 30.81 -0.54
CA SER A 114 14.77 31.76 -1.56
C SER A 114 14.31 33.16 -1.24
#